data_AF-A0AAD4UYD4-F1
#
_entry.id   AF-A0AAD4UYD4-F1
#
_cell.length_a   1.000
_cell.length_b   1.000
_cell.length_c   1.000
_cell.angle_alpha   90.00
_cell.angle_beta   90.00
_cell.angle_gamma   90.00
#
_symmetry.space_group_name_H-M   'P 1'
#
loop_
_entity.id
_entity.type
_entity.pdbx_description
1 polymer ?
#
loop_
_entity_poly.entity_id
_entity_poly.type
_entity_poly.pdbx_seq_one_letter_code
_entity_poly.pdbx_strand_id
1 'polypeptide(L)'
;MSSQSGNDVLEMFKYGTSYNLTLDKFLLWRDFFKVRVHPEFYSLYKPACFSEVSMEFSKRAREVALEITRAISESLGLGPNYIHNAMNMDRGIQMLAANYYPPCSQPEHAIGIPPSH
;
A
#
# COMPACT_ATOMS: atom_id res chain seq x y z
N MET A 1 21.06 -9.91 5.52
CA MET A 1 20.73 -9.41 4.16
C MET A 1 20.49 -7.92 4.27
N SER A 2 21.19 -7.14 3.45
CA SER A 2 21.31 -5.69 3.55
C SER A 2 19.97 -4.97 3.41
N SER A 3 19.55 -4.28 4.48
CA SER A 3 18.45 -3.32 4.46
C SER A 3 18.90 -2.06 3.70
N GLN A 4 18.23 -1.70 2.61
CA GLN A 4 18.32 -0.32 2.12
C GLN A 4 17.42 0.53 3.01
N SER A 5 18.02 1.34 3.86
CA SER A 5 17.33 2.42 4.57
C SER A 5 17.46 3.69 3.74
N GLY A 6 16.38 4.12 3.10
CA GLY A 6 16.29 5.41 2.44
C GLY A 6 15.02 6.12 2.88
N ASN A 7 15.17 7.31 3.44
CA ASN A 7 14.08 8.24 3.77
C ASN A 7 13.48 8.84 2.49
N ASP A 8 12.83 8.02 1.65
CA ASP A 8 12.07 8.54 0.52
C ASP A 8 10.73 7.83 0.41
N VAL A 9 9.64 8.59 0.55
CA VAL A 9 8.26 8.10 0.40
C VAL A 9 8.01 7.62 -1.05
N LEU A 10 8.93 7.95 -1.96
CA LEU A 10 8.93 7.61 -3.38
C LEU A 10 9.69 6.33 -3.74
N GLU A 11 10.28 5.60 -2.77
CA GLU A 11 10.97 4.35 -3.09
C GLU A 11 10.03 3.32 -3.74
N MET A 12 10.47 2.79 -4.87
CA MET A 12 9.73 1.86 -5.73
C MET A 12 9.30 0.57 -5.01
N PHE A 13 10.18 0.04 -4.15
CA PHE A 13 9.98 -1.15 -3.36
C PHE A 13 10.37 -0.87 -1.92
N LYS A 14 9.58 -1.36 -0.97
CA LYS A 14 9.92 -1.34 0.45
C LYS A 14 9.55 -2.66 1.07
N TYR A 15 10.52 -3.37 1.64
CA TYR A 15 10.25 -4.62 2.35
C TYR A 15 11.09 -4.70 3.61
N GLY A 16 10.62 -5.47 4.58
CA GLY A 16 11.37 -5.69 5.79
C GLY A 16 10.55 -6.36 6.87
N THR A 17 11.27 -6.77 7.90
CA THR A 17 10.76 -7.24 9.17
C THR A 17 10.87 -6.06 10.14
N SER A 18 9.75 -5.55 10.66
CA SER A 18 9.72 -4.61 11.80
C SER A 18 10.96 -3.72 12.02
N TYR A 19 11.30 -2.78 11.13
CA TYR A 19 12.49 -1.94 11.34
C TYR A 19 12.26 -0.48 11.01
N ASN A 20 12.05 0.30 12.06
CA ASN A 20 12.34 1.73 12.05
C ASN A 20 12.95 2.12 13.41
N LEU A 21 14.21 1.72 13.64
CA LEU A 21 14.91 1.92 14.93
C LEU A 21 15.02 3.38 15.39
N THR A 22 14.84 4.34 14.49
CA THR A 22 14.95 5.77 14.81
C THR A 22 13.63 6.41 15.20
N LEU A 23 12.47 5.77 14.95
CA LEU A 23 11.14 6.34 15.17
C LEU A 23 10.22 5.46 16.03
N ASP A 24 10.34 4.13 15.94
CA ASP A 24 9.45 3.21 16.63
C ASP A 24 10.06 2.74 17.96
N LYS A 25 9.48 3.17 19.08
CA LYS A 25 9.83 2.68 20.43
C LYS A 25 9.53 1.17 20.63
N PHE A 26 8.83 0.53 19.68
CA PHE A 26 8.40 -0.87 19.74
C PHE A 26 8.48 -1.53 18.35
N LEU A 27 8.88 -2.80 18.30
CA LEU A 27 8.89 -3.58 17.07
C LEU A 27 7.45 -4.02 16.72
N LEU A 28 7.09 -3.92 15.44
CA LEU A 28 5.77 -4.32 14.94
C LEU A 28 5.79 -5.81 14.59
N TRP A 29 4.79 -6.56 15.02
CA TRP A 29 4.69 -8.00 14.78
C TRP A 29 4.21 -8.30 13.35
N ARG A 30 5.00 -7.90 12.36
CA ARG A 30 4.74 -8.13 10.94
C ARG A 30 6.01 -8.07 10.09
N ASP A 31 5.97 -8.86 9.03
CA ASP A 31 6.78 -8.62 7.84
C ASP A 31 5.92 -7.87 6.84
N PHE A 32 6.54 -6.99 6.06
CA PHE A 32 5.81 -6.24 5.05
C PHE A 32 6.59 -6.16 3.74
N PHE A 33 5.82 -6.03 2.67
CA PHE A 33 6.27 -5.71 1.33
C PHE A 33 5.35 -4.64 0.75
N LYS A 34 5.91 -3.58 0.19
CA LYS A 34 5.19 -2.52 -0.51
C LYS A 34 5.85 -2.26 -1.85
N VAL A 35 5.04 -2.01 -2.87
CA VAL A 35 5.52 -1.65 -4.21
C VAL A 35 4.59 -0.62 -4.84
N ARG A 36 5.16 0.36 -5.53
CA ARG A 36 4.40 1.32 -6.33
C ARG A 36 3.89 0.65 -7.60
N VAL A 37 2.59 0.75 -7.87
CA VAL A 37 1.93 0.10 -9.01
C VAL A 37 1.21 1.08 -9.95
N HIS A 38 1.16 2.36 -9.58
CA HIS A 38 0.65 3.47 -10.39
C HIS A 38 1.37 4.77 -9.98
N PRO A 39 1.70 5.71 -10.88
CA PRO A 39 1.37 5.76 -12.32
C PRO A 39 2.11 4.74 -13.18
N GLU A 40 3.30 4.35 -12.75
CA GLU A 40 4.11 3.32 -13.39
C GLU A 40 3.94 2.01 -12.61
N PHE A 41 3.87 0.90 -13.35
CA PHE A 41 3.76 -0.42 -12.75
C PHE A 41 5.14 -1.00 -12.44
N TYR A 42 5.39 -1.25 -11.16
CA TYR A 42 6.56 -1.98 -10.70
C TYR A 42 6.15 -3.28 -10.02
N SER A 43 6.93 -4.33 -10.25
CA SER A 43 6.75 -5.62 -9.60
C SER A 43 8.05 -6.39 -9.51
N LEU A 44 8.11 -7.29 -8.53
CA LEU A 44 9.11 -8.34 -8.51
C LEU A 44 8.82 -9.38 -9.61
N TYR A 45 9.88 -9.96 -10.17
CA TYR A 45 9.81 -11.08 -11.13
C TYR A 45 9.71 -12.44 -10.44
N LYS A 46 9.82 -12.47 -9.09
CA LYS A 46 9.67 -13.65 -8.25
C LYS A 46 8.74 -13.35 -7.07
N PRO A 47 7.95 -14.33 -6.60
CA PRO A 47 7.75 -15.66 -7.18
C PRO A 47 7.10 -15.60 -8.56
N ALA A 48 7.09 -16.71 -9.30
CA ALA A 48 6.42 -16.79 -10.60
C ALA A 48 4.96 -16.34 -10.49
N CYS A 49 4.44 -15.72 -11.55
CA CYS A 49 3.09 -15.13 -11.61
C CYS A 49 2.84 -13.91 -10.70
N PHE A 50 3.73 -13.54 -9.78
CA PHE A 50 3.52 -12.39 -8.88
C PHE A 50 3.28 -11.10 -9.66
N SER A 51 4.04 -10.85 -10.73
CA SER A 51 3.87 -9.65 -11.56
C SER A 51 2.52 -9.59 -12.26
N GLU A 52 2.04 -10.71 -12.80
CA GLU A 52 0.75 -10.75 -13.51
C GLU A 52 -0.40 -10.54 -12.52
N VAL A 53 -0.36 -11.26 -11.40
CA VAL A 53 -1.39 -11.17 -10.34
C VAL A 53 -1.41 -9.79 -9.72
N SER A 54 -0.24 -9.21 -9.40
CA SER A 54 -0.17 -7.85 -8.83
C SER A 54 -0.65 -6.78 -9.80
N MET A 55 -0.35 -6.91 -11.10
CA MET A 55 -0.85 -5.99 -12.13
C MET A 55 -2.37 -6.04 -12.23
N GLU A 56 -2.92 -7.25 -12.36
CA GLU A 56 -4.36 -7.45 -12.48
C GLU A 56 -5.10 -6.94 -11.24
N PHE A 57 -4.66 -7.36 -10.05
CA PHE A 57 -5.23 -6.92 -8.79
C PHE A 57 -5.18 -5.40 -8.66
N SER A 58 -4.04 -4.77 -8.95
CA SER A 58 -3.87 -3.32 -8.82
C SER A 58 -4.78 -2.55 -9.77
N LYS A 59 -4.96 -3.05 -11.01
CA LYS A 59 -5.87 -2.45 -11.99
C LYS A 59 -7.32 -2.53 -11.50
N ARG A 60 -7.77 -3.72 -11.08
CA ARG A 60 -9.16 -3.93 -10.60
C ARG A 60 -9.45 -3.13 -9.34
N ALA A 61 -8.52 -3.08 -8.39
CA ALA A 61 -8.66 -2.29 -7.17
C ALA A 61 -8.81 -0.79 -7.47
N ARG A 62 -8.09 -0.29 -8.48
CA ARG A 62 -8.21 1.10 -8.94
C ARG A 62 -9.53 1.37 -9.65
N GLU A 63 -10.02 0.45 -10.49
CA GLU A 63 -11.36 0.55 -11.08
C GLU A 63 -12.44 0.70 -9.99
N VAL A 64 -12.37 -0.13 -8.93
CA VAL A 64 -13.28 -0.01 -7.77
C VAL A 64 -13.14 1.34 -7.06
N ALA A 65 -11.90 1.80 -6.83
CA ALA A 65 -11.67 3.09 -6.19
C ALA A 65 -12.25 4.27 -7.02
N LEU A 66 -12.18 4.20 -8.35
CA LEU A 66 -12.77 5.20 -9.25
C LEU A 66 -14.30 5.23 -9.18
N GLU A 67 -14.94 4.07 -9.09
CA GLU A 67 -16.40 4.00 -8.93
C GLU A 67 -16.84 4.52 -7.54
N ILE A 68 -16.07 4.24 -6.49
CA ILE A 68 -16.32 4.79 -5.16
C ILE A 68 -16.19 6.32 -5.16
N THR A 69 -15.13 6.88 -5.77
CA THR A 69 -14.96 8.34 -5.81
C THR A 69 -16.03 9.03 -6.65
N ARG A 70 -16.53 8.35 -7.70
CA ARG A 70 -17.70 8.80 -8.45
C ARG A 70 -18.95 8.85 -7.57
N ALA A 71 -19.27 7.75 -6.88
CA ALA A 71 -20.44 7.68 -6.00
C ALA A 71 -20.36 8.73 -4.87
N ILE A 72 -19.19 8.95 -4.28
CA ILE A 72 -18.99 10.01 -3.28
C ILE A 72 -19.24 11.39 -3.90
N SER A 73 -18.71 11.67 -5.09
CA SER A 73 -18.94 12.94 -5.78
C SER A 73 -20.43 13.21 -5.97
N GLU A 74 -21.17 12.22 -6.47
CA GLU A 74 -22.62 12.33 -6.69
C GLU A 74 -23.39 12.48 -5.37
N SER A 75 -23.00 11.75 -4.32
CA SER A 75 -23.64 11.85 -2.99
C SER A 75 -23.53 13.25 -2.36
N LEU A 76 -22.50 14.00 -2.75
CA LEU A 76 -22.27 15.38 -2.33
C LEU A 76 -22.95 16.41 -3.25
N GLY A 77 -23.70 15.97 -4.26
CA GLY A 77 -24.33 16.83 -5.26
C GLY A 77 -23.35 17.43 -6.27
N LEU A 78 -22.15 16.85 -6.39
CA LEU A 78 -21.12 17.28 -7.34
C LEU A 78 -21.22 16.51 -8.66
N GLY A 79 -20.52 17.00 -9.68
CA GLY A 79 -20.39 16.25 -10.93
C GLY A 79 -19.73 14.89 -10.69
N PRO A 80 -20.12 13.81 -11.41
CA PRO A 80 -19.64 12.45 -11.14
C PRO A 80 -18.11 12.30 -11.11
N ASN A 81 -17.39 13.08 -11.91
CA ASN A 81 -15.92 13.05 -11.98
C ASN A 81 -15.25 14.20 -11.19
N TYR A 82 -15.98 14.90 -10.31
CA TYR A 82 -15.45 16.07 -9.62
C TYR A 82 -14.25 15.70 -8.74
N ILE A 83 -14.38 14.72 -7.84
CA ILE A 83 -13.28 14.31 -6.95
C ILE A 83 -12.12 13.73 -7.75
N HIS A 84 -12.42 12.94 -8.79
CA HIS A 84 -11.41 12.39 -9.69
C HIS A 84 -10.49 13.47 -10.26
N ASN A 85 -11.11 14.53 -10.80
CA ASN A 85 -10.40 15.63 -11.45
C ASN A 85 -9.71 16.53 -10.43
N ALA A 86 -10.38 16.86 -9.33
CA ALA A 86 -9.84 17.70 -8.26
C ALA A 86 -8.59 17.09 -7.61
N MET A 87 -8.57 15.76 -7.45
CA MET A 87 -7.45 15.01 -6.87
C MET A 87 -6.42 14.56 -7.91
N ASN A 88 -6.65 14.84 -9.20
CA ASN A 88 -5.79 14.42 -10.31
C ASN A 88 -5.47 12.91 -10.26
N MET A 89 -6.50 12.08 -10.08
CA MET A 89 -6.34 10.65 -9.78
C MET A 89 -5.59 9.87 -10.86
N ASP A 90 -5.61 10.33 -12.12
CA ASP A 90 -4.79 9.78 -13.21
C ASP A 90 -3.29 9.79 -12.88
N ARG A 91 -2.83 10.79 -12.13
CA ARG A 91 -1.45 10.93 -11.63
C ARG A 91 -1.29 10.52 -10.18
N GLY A 92 -2.33 9.96 -9.57
CA GLY A 92 -2.32 9.50 -8.19
C GLY A 92 -1.26 8.40 -7.96
N ILE A 93 -0.87 8.21 -6.71
CA ILE A 93 0.03 7.12 -6.33
C ILE A 93 -0.81 5.95 -5.82
N GLN A 94 -0.59 4.77 -6.38
CA GLN A 94 -1.12 3.52 -5.86
C GLN A 94 0.02 2.66 -5.35
N MET A 95 -0.06 2.26 -4.08
CA MET A 95 0.88 1.33 -3.45
C MET A 95 0.16 0.01 -3.17
N LEU A 96 0.71 -1.09 -3.67
CA LEU A 96 0.34 -2.41 -3.21
C LEU A 96 1.09 -2.70 -1.92
N ALA A 97 0.40 -3.11 -0.86
CA ALA A 97 1.00 -3.48 0.42
C ALA A 97 0.56 -4.88 0.82
N ALA A 98 1.53 -5.78 0.97
CA ALA A 98 1.35 -7.10 1.55
C ALA A 98 1.93 -7.11 2.96
N ASN A 99 1.17 -7.62 3.92
CA ASN A 99 1.61 -7.81 5.29
C ASN A 99 1.50 -9.29 5.64
N TYR A 100 2.54 -9.84 6.25
CA TYR A 100 2.53 -11.18 6.81
C TYR A 100 2.66 -11.07 8.33
N TYR A 101 1.68 -11.64 9.04
CA TYR A 101 1.63 -11.64 10.50
C TYR A 101 1.92 -13.06 10.98
N PRO A 102 3.17 -13.38 11.38
CA PRO A 102 3.50 -14.70 11.88
C PRO A 102 2.73 -15.01 13.18
N PRO A 103 2.49 -16.28 13.53
CA PRO A 103 1.91 -16.65 14.81
C PRO A 103 2.66 -16.00 15.98
N CYS A 104 1.92 -15.44 16.94
CA CYS A 104 2.49 -14.81 18.12
C CYS A 104 2.18 -15.65 19.36
N SER A 105 3.20 -15.93 20.17
CA SER A 105 3.04 -16.67 21.43
C SER A 105 2.39 -15.82 22.54
N GLN A 106 2.46 -14.49 22.44
CA GLN A 106 1.93 -13.52 23.41
C GLN A 106 1.19 -12.39 22.69
N PRO A 107 0.03 -12.66 22.07
CA PRO A 107 -0.69 -11.69 21.24
C PRO A 107 -1.11 -10.41 21.99
N GLU A 108 -1.31 -10.48 23.30
CA GLU A 108 -1.63 -9.33 24.15
C GLU A 108 -0.45 -8.36 24.36
N HIS A 109 0.78 -8.78 24.03
CA HIS A 109 2.01 -7.99 24.12
C HIS A 109 2.58 -7.59 22.75
N ALA A 110 1.94 -7.98 21.66
CA ALA A 110 2.41 -7.75 20.30
C ALA A 110 1.41 -6.93 19.49
N ILE A 111 1.91 -6.11 18.56
CA ILE A 111 1.06 -5.30 17.69
C ILE A 111 1.50 -5.40 16.24
N GLY A 112 0.62 -5.91 15.38
CA GLY A 112 0.89 -6.03 13.94
C GLY A 112 0.85 -4.67 13.24
N ILE A 113 -0.25 -3.94 13.37
CA ILE A 113 -0.42 -2.56 12.91
C ILE A 113 -0.99 -1.74 14.07
N PRO A 114 -0.35 -0.63 14.47
CA PRO A 114 -0.89 0.25 15.49
C PRO A 114 -2.10 1.03 14.98
N PRO A 115 -3.01 1.47 15.85
CA PRO A 115 -4.07 2.39 15.47
C PRO A 115 -3.51 3.62 14.75
N SER A 116 -4.10 3.98 13.62
CA SER A 116 -3.81 5.21 12.87
C SER A 116 -5.11 5.97 12.60
N HIS A 117 -5.01 7.30 12.60
CA HIS A 117 -6.11 8.21 12.25
C HIS A 117 -6.27 8.33 10.73
#